data_AF-Q8XXK6-F1
#
_entry.id   AF-Q8XXK6-F1
#
_cell.length_a   1.000
_cell.length_b   1.000
_cell.length_c   1.000
_cell.angle_alpha   90.00
_cell.angle_beta   90.00
_cell.angle_gamma   90.00
#
_symmetry.space_group_name_H-M   'P 1'
#
loop_
_entity.id
_entity.type
_entity.pdbx_description
1 polymer ?
#
loop_
_entity_poly.entity_id
_entity_poly.type
_entity_poly.pdbx_seq_one_letter_code
_entity_poly.pdbx_strand_id
1 'polypeptide(L)'
;MSSVQTAATSWGTVPSIRVYTANNGKITERCWDGKGWYTGAFNEPGDNVSVTSWLVGSAIHIRVYASSGTTTTEWCWDGNGWTKGAYTSTN
;
A
#
# COMPACT_ATOMS: atom_id res chain seq x y z
N MET A 1 1.90 -10.06 -23.39
CA MET A 1 2.03 -10.47 -21.97
C MET A 1 1.45 -9.35 -21.13
N SER A 2 0.55 -9.65 -20.20
CA SER A 2 0.10 -8.68 -19.19
C SER A 2 1.24 -8.45 -18.20
N SER A 3 1.57 -7.20 -17.88
CA SER A 3 2.56 -6.86 -16.86
C SER A 3 1.88 -6.64 -15.51
N VAL A 4 2.58 -6.91 -14.42
CA VAL A 4 2.17 -6.45 -13.09
C VAL A 4 2.16 -4.92 -13.03
N GLN A 5 1.38 -4.34 -12.13
CA GLN A 5 1.40 -2.90 -11.84
C GLN A 5 1.88 -2.67 -10.40
N THR A 6 2.72 -1.66 -10.19
CA THR A 6 3.31 -1.37 -8.87
C THR A 6 3.11 0.09 -8.45
N ALA A 7 3.09 0.31 -7.15
CA ALA A 7 3.18 1.63 -6.52
C ALA A 7 4.13 1.56 -5.32
N ALA A 8 4.83 2.65 -5.04
CA ALA A 8 5.83 2.70 -3.98
C ALA A 8 5.69 3.95 -3.12
N THR A 9 5.99 3.81 -1.83
CA THR A 9 6.18 4.93 -0.90
C THR A 9 7.39 4.68 -0.02
N SER A 10 7.99 5.75 0.50
CA SER A 10 9.15 5.67 1.40
C SER A 10 9.15 6.77 2.44
N TRP A 11 9.74 6.51 3.60
CA TRP A 11 9.85 7.48 4.70
C TRP A 11 11.10 7.26 5.55
N GLY A 12 11.46 8.27 6.35
CA GLY A 12 12.63 8.25 7.23
C GLY A 12 13.96 8.36 6.47
N THR A 13 15.07 8.20 7.19
CA THR A 13 16.43 8.39 6.66
C THR A 13 17.17 7.08 6.35
N VAL A 14 16.69 5.93 6.85
CA VAL A 14 17.28 4.61 6.53
C VAL A 14 17.12 4.20 5.06
N PRO A 15 16.06 4.56 4.31
CA PRO A 15 14.65 4.74 4.64
C PRO A 15 13.90 3.41 4.79
N SER A 16 12.65 3.48 5.25
CA SER A 16 11.68 2.41 5.05
C SER A 16 11.02 2.59 3.67
N ILE A 17 10.86 1.49 2.93
CA ILE A 17 10.22 1.47 1.61
C ILE A 17 9.13 0.40 1.62
N ARG A 18 7.99 0.72 1.02
CA ARG A 18 6.92 -0.24 0.73
C ARG A 18 6.63 -0.22 -0.77
N VAL A 19 6.57 -1.41 -1.36
CA VAL A 19 6.22 -1.61 -2.77
C VAL A 19 5.02 -2.52 -2.83
N TYR A 20 3.92 -2.00 -3.37
CA TYR A 20 2.68 -2.74 -3.58
C TYR A 20 2.64 -3.20 -5.03
N THR A 21 2.28 -4.46 -5.25
CA THR A 21 2.22 -5.07 -6.59
C THR A 21 0.86 -5.69 -6.82
N ALA A 22 0.10 -5.14 -7.77
CA ALA A 22 -1.09 -5.75 -8.31
C ALA A 22 -0.71 -6.81 -9.35
N ASN A 23 -1.13 -8.05 -9.12
CA ASN A 23 -0.88 -9.18 -10.00
C ASN A 23 -2.08 -10.13 -9.97
N ASN A 24 -2.73 -10.34 -11.12
CA ASN A 24 -3.89 -11.23 -11.26
C ASN A 24 -4.98 -11.01 -10.19
N GLY A 25 -5.41 -9.75 -9.99
CA GLY A 25 -6.49 -9.39 -9.06
C GLY A 25 -6.11 -9.37 -7.58
N LYS A 26 -4.82 -9.53 -7.26
CA LYS A 26 -4.30 -9.52 -5.89
C LYS A 26 -3.18 -8.51 -5.74
N ILE A 27 -3.24 -7.69 -4.70
CA ILE A 27 -2.19 -6.76 -4.33
C ILE A 27 -1.43 -7.30 -3.12
N THR A 28 -0.11 -7.38 -3.24
CA THR A 28 0.80 -7.79 -2.15
C THR A 28 1.86 -6.73 -1.89
N GLU A 29 2.44 -6.74 -0.70
CA GLU A 29 3.44 -5.78 -0.25
C GLU A 29 4.82 -6.41 -0.06
N ARG A 30 5.85 -5.70 -0.53
CA ARG A 30 7.25 -5.92 -0.21
C ARG A 30 7.79 -4.75 0.60
N CYS A 31 8.51 -5.07 1.66
CA CYS A 31 9.01 -4.12 2.63
C CYS A 31 10.53 -4.13 2.68
N TRP A 32 11.11 -2.95 2.81
CA TRP A 32 12.51 -2.72 3.15
C TRP A 32 12.58 -1.78 4.33
N ASP A 33 13.38 -2.10 5.34
CA ASP A 33 13.63 -1.25 6.52
C ASP A 33 15.13 -1.16 6.85
N GLY A 34 15.98 -1.17 5.82
CA GLY A 34 17.44 -1.02 5.94
C GLY A 34 18.23 -2.33 5.87
N LYS A 35 17.59 -3.50 5.97
CA LYS A 35 18.28 -4.80 5.86
C LYS A 35 17.41 -5.90 5.26
N GLY A 36 17.51 -6.04 3.95
CA GLY A 36 16.85 -7.11 3.21
C GLY A 36 15.36 -6.85 2.98
N TRP A 37 14.84 -7.41 1.90
CA TRP A 37 13.43 -7.31 1.57
C TRP A 37 12.64 -8.44 2.23
N TYR A 38 11.49 -8.13 2.81
CA TYR A 38 10.56 -9.11 3.37
C TYR A 38 9.12 -8.87 2.86
N THR A 39 8.24 -9.85 3.04
CA THR A 39 6.83 -9.74 2.63
C THR A 39 6.06 -9.07 3.76
N GLY A 40 5.37 -7.99 3.43
CA GLY A 40 4.57 -7.24 4.40
C GLY A 40 3.23 -7.89 4.72
N ALA A 41 2.46 -7.23 5.57
CA ALA A 41 1.16 -7.73 6.01
C ALA A 41 0.02 -7.43 5.02
N PHE A 42 0.21 -6.47 4.10
CA PHE A 42 -0.83 -6.09 3.16
C PHE A 42 -1.12 -7.18 2.12
N ASN A 43 -2.38 -7.57 2.01
CA ASN A 43 -2.82 -8.63 1.10
C ASN A 43 -4.32 -8.48 0.81
N GLU A 44 -4.63 -7.72 -0.24
CA GLU A 44 -6.00 -7.31 -0.56
C GLU A 44 -6.31 -7.50 -2.05
N PRO A 45 -7.58 -7.65 -2.44
CA PRO A 45 -7.96 -7.71 -3.85
C PRO A 45 -7.74 -6.37 -4.56
N GLY A 46 -7.32 -6.44 -5.83
CA GLY A 46 -7.18 -5.27 -6.69
C GLY A 46 -6.38 -5.52 -7.96
N ASP A 47 -6.79 -4.86 -9.03
CA ASP A 47 -6.14 -4.88 -10.34
C ASP A 47 -5.24 -3.66 -10.56
N ASN A 48 -5.47 -2.58 -9.81
CA ASN A 48 -4.65 -1.38 -9.78
C ASN A 48 -4.41 -0.92 -8.33
N VAL A 49 -3.22 -0.39 -8.07
CA VAL A 49 -2.81 0.12 -6.77
C VAL A 49 -2.13 1.48 -6.90
N SER A 50 -2.48 2.40 -6.01
CA SER A 50 -1.69 3.59 -5.68
C SER A 50 -1.44 3.65 -4.17
N VAL A 51 -0.41 4.39 -3.75
CA VAL A 51 -0.08 4.55 -2.34
C VAL A 51 0.43 5.95 -2.03
N THR A 52 0.09 6.46 -0.86
CA THR A 52 0.73 7.62 -0.23
C THR A 52 1.01 7.33 1.24
N SER A 53 1.94 8.07 1.84
CA SER A 53 2.21 7.98 3.27
C SER A 53 2.72 9.30 3.84
N TRP A 54 2.47 9.52 5.13
CA TRP A 54 2.96 10.68 5.87
C TRP A 54 3.35 10.30 7.30
N LEU A 55 4.21 11.11 7.91
CA LEU A 55 4.64 10.96 9.29
C LEU A 55 3.85 11.90 10.21
N VAL A 56 3.43 11.38 11.36
CA VAL A 56 3.01 12.17 12.53
C VAL A 56 4.01 11.88 13.65
N GLY A 57 4.95 12.80 13.87
CA GLY A 57 6.14 12.50 14.67
C GLY A 57 6.96 11.38 14.03
N SER A 58 7.20 10.29 14.77
CA SER A 58 7.84 9.08 14.24
C SER A 58 6.85 8.02 13.73
N ALA A 59 5.54 8.23 13.88
CA ALA A 59 4.52 7.29 13.48
C ALA A 59 4.23 7.44 11.97
N ILE A 60 4.34 6.33 11.23
CA ILE A 60 3.99 6.27 9.81
C ILE A 60 2.52 5.97 9.62
N HIS A 61 1.88 6.74 8.75
CA HIS A 61 0.53 6.50 8.25
C HIS A 61 0.62 6.21 6.76
N ILE A 62 0.01 5.11 6.31
CA ILE A 62 0.00 4.70 4.90
C ILE A 62 -1.45 4.59 4.44
N ARG A 63 -1.72 5.07 3.23
CA ARG A 63 -3.00 4.89 2.53
C ARG A 63 -2.72 4.21 1.20
N VAL A 64 -3.28 3.02 1.03
CA VAL A 64 -3.24 2.25 -0.21
C VAL A 64 -4.64 2.30 -0.83
N TYR A 65 -4.73 2.68 -2.09
CA TYR A 65 -5.99 2.68 -2.83
C TYR A 65 -5.97 1.50 -3.80
N ALA A 66 -6.73 0.45 -3.47
CA ALA A 66 -6.86 -0.77 -4.25
C ALA A 66 -8.12 -0.70 -5.12
N SER A 67 -7.97 -0.84 -6.43
CA SER A 67 -9.09 -0.71 -7.38
C SER A 67 -9.33 -1.99 -8.17
N SER A 68 -10.60 -2.39 -8.29
CA SER A 68 -11.07 -3.42 -9.21
C SER A 68 -12.31 -2.92 -9.95
N GLY A 69 -12.24 -2.90 -11.28
CA GLY A 69 -13.23 -2.21 -12.11
C GLY A 69 -13.30 -0.72 -11.76
N THR A 70 -14.50 -0.22 -11.44
CA THR A 70 -14.74 1.18 -11.03
C THR A 70 -14.76 1.39 -9.52
N THR A 71 -14.52 0.33 -8.73
CA THR A 71 -14.59 0.38 -7.27
C THR A 71 -13.17 0.50 -6.71
N THR A 72 -12.93 1.58 -5.96
CA THR A 72 -11.68 1.80 -5.23
C THR A 72 -11.93 1.68 -3.73
N THR A 73 -11.16 0.82 -3.06
CA THR A 73 -11.15 0.67 -1.60
C THR A 73 -9.86 1.25 -1.05
N GLU A 74 -9.98 2.16 -0.08
CA GLU A 74 -8.84 2.63 0.71
C GLU A 74 -8.53 1.64 1.83
N TRP A 75 -7.25 1.41 2.04
CA TRP A 75 -6.70 0.66 3.15
C TRP A 75 -5.71 1.51 3.94
N CYS A 76 -5.86 1.48 5.26
CA CYS A 76 -5.18 2.36 6.18
C CYS A 76 -4.24 1.55 7.09
N TRP A 77 -2.96 1.92 7.09
CA TRP A 77 -2.03 1.54 8.14
C TRP A 77 -1.82 2.75 9.06
N ASP A 78 -2.15 2.60 10.33
CA ASP A 78 -1.98 3.63 11.36
C ASP A 78 -1.23 3.09 12.60
N GLY A 79 -0.39 2.06 12.40
CA GLY A 79 0.49 1.49 13.42
C GLY A 79 0.07 0.13 13.99
N ASN A 80 -1.17 -0.32 13.76
CA ASN A 80 -1.65 -1.64 14.23
C ASN A 80 -2.60 -2.31 13.22
N GLY A 81 -2.02 -2.96 12.21
CA GLY A 81 -2.78 -3.68 11.20
C GLY A 81 -3.40 -2.78 10.13
N TRP A 82 -3.83 -3.42 9.04
CA TRP A 82 -4.54 -2.75 7.95
C TRP A 82 -6.03 -2.72 8.24
N THR A 83 -6.63 -1.54 8.08
CA THR A 83 -8.07 -1.33 8.26
C THR A 83 -8.68 -0.70 7.01
N LYS A 84 -9.97 -0.94 6.77
CA LYS A 84 -10.69 -0.31 5.66
C LYS A 84 -10.88 1.18 5.95
N GLY A 85 -10.50 2.02 4.99
CA GLY A 85 -10.63 3.47 5.06
C GLY A 85 -12.04 3.98 4.78
N ALA A 86 -12.22 5.28 5.00
CA ALA A 86 -13.51 5.96 4.79
C ALA A 86 -13.65 6.53 3.37
N TYR A 87 -12.59 6.46 2.54
CA TYR A 87 -12.64 6.93 1.16
C TYR A 87 -13.81 6.33 0.38
N THR A 88 -14.51 7.21 -0.32
CA THR A 88 -15.42 6.90 -1.42
C THR A 88 -15.02 7.77 -2.61
N SER A 89 -15.31 7.31 -3.84
CA SER A 89 -15.06 8.09 -5.06
C SER A 89 -16.09 9.22 -5.29
N THR A 90 -17.02 9.41 -4.35
CA THR A 90 -18.07 10.42 -4.36
C THR A 90 -17.86 11.40 -3.21
N ASN A 91 -18.13 12.69 -3.46
CA ASN A 91 -18.10 13.72 -2.40
C ASN A 91 -19.26 13.59 -1.42
#